data_AF-A0A524RTX2-F1
#
_entry.id   AF-A0A524RTX2-F1
#
_cell.length_a   1.000
_cell.length_b   1.000
_cell.length_c   1.000
_cell.angle_alpha   90.00
_cell.angle_beta   90.00
_cell.angle_gamma   90.00
#
_symmetry.space_group_name_H-M   'P 1'
#
loop_
_entity.id
_entity.type
_entity.pdbx_description
1 polymer ?
#
loop_
_entity_poly.entity_id
_entity_poly.type
_entity_poly.pdbx_seq_one_letter_code
_entity_poly.pdbx_strand_id
1 'polypeptide(L)'
;MAAEHYLNHPTFGLLYRVCPAGESRDVFASLYAQRIFFLVTSQPTGVSFETIPLMDARHLRARRESLESHAGWQDIFSKTFI
;
A
#
# COMPACT_ATOMS: atom_id res chain seq x y z
N MET A 1 -15.47 -0.93 -8.50
CA MET A 1 -14.76 -1.80 -7.53
C MET A 1 -13.28 -1.52 -7.69
N ALA A 2 -12.62 -0.96 -6.67
CA ALA A 2 -11.16 -0.91 -6.68
C ALA A 2 -10.66 -2.37 -6.63
N ALA A 3 -9.86 -2.79 -7.61
CA ALA A 3 -9.35 -4.15 -7.63
C ALA A 3 -8.50 -4.39 -6.38
N GLU A 4 -8.80 -5.45 -5.63
CA GLU A 4 -7.98 -5.86 -4.50
C GLU A 4 -6.70 -6.49 -5.07
N HIS A 5 -5.56 -5.86 -4.82
CA HIS A 5 -4.26 -6.37 -5.25
C HIS A 5 -3.53 -6.96 -4.07
N TYR A 6 -3.17 -8.23 -4.19
CA TYR A 6 -2.40 -8.95 -3.19
C TYR A 6 -1.05 -9.38 -3.75
N LEU A 7 -0.05 -9.42 -2.89
CA LEU A 7 1.28 -9.86 -3.25
C LEU A 7 1.94 -10.58 -2.07
N ASN A 8 2.75 -11.61 -2.35
CA ASN A 8 3.43 -12.36 -1.30
C ASN A 8 4.84 -11.81 -1.06
N HIS A 9 5.13 -11.40 0.17
CA HIS A 9 6.46 -11.01 0.62
C HIS A 9 7.22 -12.24 1.13
N PRO A 10 8.49 -12.44 0.75
CA PRO A 10 9.26 -13.64 1.12
C PRO A 10 9.32 -13.89 2.63
N THR A 11 9.40 -12.83 3.44
CA THR A 11 9.46 -12.92 4.91
C THR A 11 8.11 -12.75 5.62
N PHE A 12 7.23 -11.86 5.13
CA PHE A 12 6.05 -11.38 5.87
C PHE A 12 4.73 -11.94 5.33
N GLY A 13 4.81 -12.84 4.34
CA GLY A 13 3.64 -13.45 3.74
C GLY A 13 2.81 -12.47 2.93
N LEU A 14 1.48 -12.66 2.97
CA LEU A 14 0.54 -11.92 2.14
C LEU A 14 0.48 -10.44 2.55
N LEU A 15 0.67 -9.59 1.55
CA LEU A 15 0.47 -8.16 1.60
C LEU A 15 -0.76 -7.77 0.77
N TYR A 16 -1.50 -6.77 1.24
CA TYR A 16 -2.62 -6.17 0.49
C TYR A 16 -2.29 -4.72 0.12
N ARG A 17 -2.72 -4.30 -1.07
CA ARG A 17 -2.51 -2.94 -1.56
C ARG A 17 -3.42 -1.97 -0.81
N VAL A 18 -2.81 -0.93 -0.25
CA VAL A 18 -3.46 0.09 0.55
C VAL A 18 -3.77 1.34 -0.27
N CYS A 19 -2.80 1.77 -1.10
CA CYS A 19 -2.99 2.89 -2.03
C CYS A 19 -1.93 2.91 -3.13
N PRO A 20 -2.24 3.45 -4.31
CA PRO A 20 -1.22 3.84 -5.29
C PRO A 20 -0.34 4.98 -4.78
N ALA A 21 0.97 4.89 -5.03
CA ALA A 21 1.96 5.92 -4.69
C ALA A 21 2.56 6.63 -5.93
N GLY A 22 2.19 6.23 -7.15
CA GLY A 22 2.61 6.86 -8.40
C GLY A 22 2.90 5.84 -9.51
N GLU A 23 3.63 6.26 -10.54
CA GLU A 23 4.00 5.38 -11.66
C GLU A 23 4.84 4.20 -11.15
N SER A 24 4.30 2.99 -11.33
CA SER A 24 4.88 1.71 -10.90
C SER A 24 5.17 1.55 -9.41
N ARG A 25 4.55 2.38 -8.55
CA ARG A 25 4.72 2.33 -7.10
C ARG A 25 3.41 2.24 -6.35
N ASP A 26 3.34 1.30 -5.42
CA ASP A 26 2.16 1.00 -4.64
C ASP A 26 2.52 0.76 -3.18
N VAL A 27 1.68 1.25 -2.27
CA VAL A 27 1.83 0.96 -0.84
C VAL A 27 1.05 -0.31 -0.51
N PHE A 28 1.72 -1.23 0.16
CA PHE A 28 1.17 -2.48 0.66
C PHE A 28 1.31 -2.55 2.17
N ALA A 29 0.42 -3.30 2.82
CA ALA A 29 0.50 -3.61 4.24
C ALA A 29 0.45 -5.12 4.47
N SER A 30 1.17 -5.60 5.49
CA SER A 30 1.14 -7.01 5.88
C SER A 30 -0.15 -7.35 6.62
N LEU A 31 -0.74 -8.51 6.29
CA LEU A 31 -1.89 -9.07 6.99
C LEU A 31 -1.50 -9.84 8.27
N TYR A 32 -0.27 -10.33 8.34
CA TYR A 32 0.17 -11.28 9.38
C TYR A 32 1.13 -10.69 10.41
N ALA A 33 1.65 -9.49 10.17
CA ALA A 33 2.54 -8.77 11.09
C ALA A 33 1.85 -7.55 11.71
N GLN A 34 2.43 -7.00 12.79
CA GLN A 34 1.96 -5.77 13.44
C GLN A 34 2.13 -4.54 12.52
N ARG A 35 1.24 -4.40 11.54
CA ARG A 35 1.07 -3.24 10.64
C ARG A 35 2.40 -2.69 10.08
N ILE A 36 3.16 -3.56 9.41
CA ILE A 36 4.34 -3.15 8.62
C ILE A 36 3.87 -2.72 7.23
N PHE A 37 4.34 -1.56 6.78
CA PHE A 37 4.03 -0.99 5.47
C PHE A 37 5.22 -1.12 4.53
N PHE A 38 4.91 -1.38 3.27
CA PHE A 38 5.90 -1.55 2.22
C PHE A 38 5.57 -0.65 1.04
N LEU A 39 6.57 0.10 0.56
CA LEU A 39 6.53 0.71 -0.74
C LEU A 39 7.05 -0.31 -1.75
N VAL A 40 6.15 -0.81 -2.59
CA VAL A 40 6.44 -1.80 -3.62
C VAL A 40 6.66 -1.06 -4.93
N THR A 41 7.85 -1.21 -5.50
CA THR A 41 8.19 -0.64 -6.80
C THR A 41 8.36 -1.74 -7.83
N SER A 42 7.51 -1.74 -8.86
CA SER A 42 7.58 -2.67 -9.98
C SER A 42 8.55 -2.13 -11.02
N GLN A 43 9.70 -2.81 -11.18
CA GLN A 43 10.71 -2.51 -12.19
C GLN A 43 10.68 -3.61 -13.27
N PRO A 44 11.12 -3.34 -14.51
CA PRO A 44 11.19 -4.36 -15.56
C PRO A 44 12.07 -5.56 -15.20
N THR A 45 13.01 -5.39 -14.27
CA THR A 45 13.94 -6.42 -13.79
C THR A 45 13.45 -7.15 -12.53
N GLY A 46 12.35 -6.71 -11.91
CA GLY A 46 11.84 -7.31 -10.68
C GLY A 46 11.02 -6.35 -9.82
N VAL A 47 10.68 -6.80 -8.63
CA VAL A 47 9.91 -6.03 -7.65
C VAL A 47 10.79 -5.70 -6.46
N SER A 48 10.86 -4.43 -6.08
CA SER A 48 11.56 -3.97 -4.89
C SER A 48 10.58 -3.72 -3.75
N PHE A 49 10.96 -4.14 -2.54
CA PHE A 49 10.19 -3.97 -1.30
C PHE A 49 10.97 -3.06 -0.35
N GLU A 50 10.48 -1.85 -0.15
CA GLU A 50 11.05 -0.93 0.83
C GLU A 50 10.11 -0.82 2.02
N THR A 51 10.63 -1.02 3.24
CA THR A 51 9.81 -0.85 4.45
C THR A 51 9.69 0.63 4.77
N ILE A 52 8.46 1.12 4.93
CA ILE A 52 8.18 2.52 5.26
C ILE A 52 7.42 2.62 6.59
N PRO A 53 7.60 3.70 7.37
CA PRO A 53 6.83 3.91 8.58
C PRO A 53 5.38 4.34 8.25
N LEU A 54 4.49 4.18 9.23
CA LEU A 54 3.07 4.54 9.15
C LEU A 54 2.84 5.98 8.67
N MET A 55 3.66 6.93 9.15
CA MET A 55 3.49 8.34 8.82
C MET A 55 3.78 8.63 7.35
N ASP A 56 4.80 8.01 6.76
CA ASP A 56 5.09 8.11 5.33
C ASP A 56 3.99 7.49 4.48
N ALA A 57 3.50 6.31 4.85
CA ALA A 57 2.37 5.67 4.18
C ALA A 57 1.12 6.57 4.19
N ARG A 58 0.84 7.23 5.32
CA ARG A 58 -0.27 8.18 5.46
C ARG A 58 -0.08 9.43 4.58
N HIS A 59 1.13 9.99 4.51
CA HIS A 59 1.43 11.13 3.65
C HIS A 59 1.27 10.79 2.16
N LEU A 60 1.78 9.64 1.72
CA LEU A 60 1.64 9.18 0.34
C LEU A 60 0.17 9.03 -0.06
N ARG A 61 -0.65 8.46 0.82
CA ARG A 61 -2.08 8.34 0.59
C ARG A 61 -2.79 9.69 0.57
N ALA A 62 -2.53 10.57 1.54
CA ALA A 62 -3.16 11.89 1.61
C ALA A 62 -2.86 12.73 0.36
N ARG A 63 -1.63 12.66 -0.14
CA ARG A 63 -1.23 13.29 -1.41
C ARG A 63 -2.04 12.75 -2.60
N ARG A 64 -2.38 11.46 -2.60
CA ARG A 64 -3.16 10.83 -3.67
C ARG A 64 -4.66 11.02 -3.53
N GLU A 65 -5.21 11.07 -2.31
CA GLU A 65 -6.61 11.39 -2.03
C GLU A 65 -6.98 12.79 -2.54
N SER A 66 -6.05 13.75 -2.45
CA SER A 66 -6.21 15.07 -3.09
C SER A 66 -6.29 15.02 -4.62
N LEU A 67 -5.84 13.93 -5.25
CA LEU A 67 -5.79 13.76 -6.71
C LEU A 67 -6.90 12.83 -7.24
N GLU A 68 -7.44 11.92 -6.41
CA GLU A 68 -8.43 10.92 -6.80
C GLU A 68 -9.63 10.91 -5.83
N SER A 69 -10.78 11.44 -6.26
CA SER A 69 -12.05 11.29 -5.55
C SER A 69 -12.58 9.87 -5.71
N HIS A 70 -12.25 8.95 -4.79
CA HIS A 70 -12.84 7.61 -4.78
C HIS A 70 -13.19 7.11 -3.37
N ALA A 71 -14.50 7.09 -3.09
CA ALA A 71 -15.13 6.59 -1.86
C ALA A 71 -14.81 5.13 -1.49
N GLY A 72 -14.29 4.32 -2.42
CA GLY A 72 -13.97 2.91 -2.18
C GLY A 72 -12.73 2.65 -1.32
N TRP A 73 -11.76 3.57 -1.33
CA TRP A 73 -10.50 3.40 -0.58
C TRP A 73 -10.57 3.86 0.87
N GLN A 74 -11.66 4.54 1.26
CA GLN A 74 -11.82 5.11 2.60
C GLN A 74 -12.13 4.04 3.66
N ASP A 75 -12.88 2.99 3.29
CA ASP A 75 -13.18 1.85 4.17
C ASP A 75 -11.91 1.05 4.53
N ILE A 76 -11.09 0.73 3.51
CA ILE A 76 -9.80 0.03 3.71
C ILE A 76 -8.88 0.85 4.60
N PHE A 77 -8.86 2.17 4.43
CA PHE A 77 -8.03 3.07 5.25
C PHE A 77 -8.47 3.10 6.71
N SER A 78 -9.78 3.27 6.98
CA SER A 78 -10.27 3.29 8.34
C SER A 78 -9.93 2.00 9.09
N LYS A 79 -9.95 0.85 8.39
CA LYS A 79 -9.58 -0.44 8.98
C LYS A 79 -8.07 -0.64 9.16
N THR A 80 -7.25 0.07 8.37
CA THR A 80 -5.80 -0.11 8.34
C THR A 80 -5.03 0.89 9.21
N PHE A 81 -5.54 2.11 9.41
CA PHE A 81 -4.78 3.22 10.04
C PHE A 81 -5.38 3.75 11.35
N ILE A 82 -6.65 3.44 11.65
CA ILE A 82 -7.29 3.66 12.96
C ILE A 82 -7.21 2.34 13.73
#